data_AF-A0AA39XHR8-F1
#
_entry.id   AF-A0AA39XHR8-F1
#
_cell.length_a   1.000
_cell.length_b   1.000
_cell.length_c   1.000
_cell.angle_alpha   90.00
_cell.angle_beta   90.00
_cell.angle_gamma   90.00
#
_symmetry.space_group_name_H-M   'P 1'
#
loop_
_entity.id
_entity.type
_entity.pdbx_description
1 polymer ?
#
loop_
_entity_poly.entity_id
_entity_poly.type
_entity_poly.pdbx_seq_one_letter_code
_entity_poly.pdbx_strand_id
1 'polypeptide(L)'
;MTPTTAHFHDKHTIIVSSIAEILYFLDHFPSSTLLNTGDAVNDRTVYLRHGREAYRKDISALRKYLEIVERNVTTESFPQIKYERVPSLAINQYSPLFINKDTDRFEAYLDKVADGKVKISGATLLPNTVINRVPKKASGLYKYQAKHALDLIENINRPHPKN
;
A
#
# COMPACT_ATOMS: atom_id res chain seq x y z
N MET A 1 4.39 -5.27 9.03
CA MET A 1 5.62 -6.04 8.75
C MET A 1 5.20 -7.35 8.11
N THR A 2 5.51 -7.56 6.83
CA THR A 2 5.20 -8.81 6.13
C THR A 2 6.16 -9.92 6.55
N PRO A 3 5.70 -11.16 6.76
CA PRO A 3 6.59 -12.29 6.98
C PRO A 3 7.48 -12.48 5.74
N THR A 4 8.77 -12.23 5.89
CA THR A 4 9.79 -12.42 4.86
C THR A 4 10.44 -13.78 5.08
N THR A 5 10.44 -14.63 4.04
CA THR A 5 11.06 -15.96 4.08
C THR A 5 12.54 -15.84 4.44
N ALA A 6 12.99 -16.66 5.39
CA ALA A 6 14.37 -16.70 5.92
C ALA A 6 14.88 -15.47 6.70
N HIS A 7 14.00 -14.50 7.03
CA HIS A 7 14.32 -13.42 7.99
C HIS A 7 13.74 -13.71 9.39
N PHE A 8 14.14 -12.90 10.38
CA PHE A 8 13.92 -13.08 11.83
C PHE A 8 12.51 -13.60 12.21
N HIS A 9 11.45 -13.13 11.54
CA HIS A 9 10.08 -13.49 11.88
C HIS A 9 9.69 -14.93 11.52
N ASP A 10 10.08 -15.46 10.38
CA ASP A 10 9.69 -16.84 10.00
C ASP A 10 10.52 -17.91 10.72
N LYS A 11 11.77 -17.59 11.07
CA LYS A 11 12.64 -18.49 11.83
C LYS A 11 12.07 -18.85 13.21
N HIS A 12 11.41 -17.90 13.87
CA HIS A 12 10.86 -18.09 15.22
C HIS A 12 9.35 -18.41 15.21
N THR A 13 8.59 -17.93 14.22
CA THR A 13 7.13 -18.11 14.22
C THR A 13 6.64 -19.24 13.31
N ILE A 14 7.47 -19.69 12.36
CA ILE A 14 7.16 -20.78 11.41
C ILE A 14 5.91 -20.48 10.53
N ILE A 15 5.33 -19.27 10.60
CA ILE A 15 4.05 -18.92 9.96
C ILE A 15 4.08 -19.19 8.45
N VAL A 16 5.16 -18.82 7.75
CA VAL A 16 5.25 -19.02 6.29
C VAL A 16 5.36 -20.50 5.97
N SER A 17 6.06 -21.25 6.82
CA SER A 17 6.23 -22.69 6.65
C SER A 17 4.91 -23.40 6.85
N SER A 18 4.19 -23.11 7.93
CA SER A 18 2.87 -23.71 8.21
C SER A 18 1.86 -23.39 7.10
N ILE A 19 1.82 -22.14 6.62
CA ILE A 19 0.94 -21.77 5.49
C ILE A 19 1.35 -22.51 4.22
N ALA A 20 2.65 -22.62 3.93
CA ALA A 20 3.14 -23.35 2.76
C ALA A 20 2.79 -24.85 2.83
N GLU A 21 2.89 -25.48 4.00
CA GLU A 21 2.50 -26.88 4.21
C GLU A 21 1.00 -27.10 3.98
N ILE A 22 0.16 -26.16 4.43
CA ILE A 22 -1.30 -26.22 4.24
C ILE A 22 -1.67 -26.02 2.76
N LEU A 23 -1.07 -25.03 2.09
CA LEU A 23 -1.44 -24.66 0.72
C LEU A 23 -0.89 -25.62 -0.34
N TYR A 24 0.30 -26.17 -0.12
CA TYR A 24 1.00 -27.00 -1.11
C TYR A 24 1.29 -28.38 -0.53
N PHE A 25 0.26 -29.17 -0.20
CA PHE A 25 0.41 -30.50 0.41
C PHE A 25 1.45 -31.39 -0.31
N LEU A 26 2.00 -32.42 0.34
CA LEU A 26 3.14 -33.21 -0.14
C LEU A 26 3.03 -33.70 -1.60
N ASP A 27 1.82 -33.97 -2.09
CA ASP A 27 1.56 -34.40 -3.48
C ASP A 27 1.61 -33.27 -4.54
N HIS A 28 1.75 -32.02 -4.10
CA HIS A 28 1.77 -30.84 -4.98
C HIS A 28 3.07 -30.73 -5.79
N PHE A 29 4.14 -31.40 -5.34
CA PHE A 29 5.43 -31.44 -6.02
C PHE A 29 5.82 -32.89 -6.28
N PRO A 30 6.06 -33.30 -7.55
CA PRO A 30 6.43 -34.67 -7.85
C PRO A 30 7.77 -35.01 -7.18
N SER A 31 7.92 -36.25 -6.71
CA SER A 31 9.11 -36.72 -5.97
C SER A 31 10.43 -36.48 -6.72
N SER A 32 10.41 -36.40 -8.06
CA SER A 32 11.57 -36.01 -8.89
C SER A 32 12.11 -34.60 -8.58
N THR A 33 11.26 -33.70 -8.09
CA THR A 33 11.65 -32.35 -7.64
C THR A 33 12.38 -32.40 -6.30
N LEU A 34 11.98 -33.34 -5.43
CA LEU A 34 12.53 -33.52 -4.08
C LEU A 34 13.86 -34.30 -4.08
N LEU A 35 14.09 -35.14 -5.10
CA LEU A 35 15.26 -36.03 -5.20
C LEU A 35 16.53 -35.39 -5.80
N ASN A 36 16.48 -34.14 -6.28
CA ASN A 36 17.63 -33.46 -6.91
C ASN A 36 18.69 -32.96 -5.92
N THR A 37 18.54 -33.22 -4.62
CA THR A 37 19.52 -32.84 -3.59
C THR A 37 20.06 -34.14 -3.02
N GLY A 38 21.34 -34.45 -3.24
CA GLY A 38 22.01 -35.71 -2.86
C GLY A 38 22.13 -35.97 -1.35
N ASP A 39 21.33 -35.30 -0.54
CA ASP A 39 21.36 -35.34 0.92
C ASP A 39 20.08 -36.02 1.42
N ALA A 40 20.20 -37.30 1.80
CA ALA A 40 19.13 -38.09 2.42
C ALA A 40 18.82 -37.67 3.87
N VAL A 41 18.84 -36.36 4.17
CA VAL A 41 18.54 -35.80 5.48
C VAL A 41 17.41 -34.77 5.34
N ASN A 42 16.19 -35.30 5.55
CA ASN A 42 14.90 -34.63 5.78
C ASN A 42 14.08 -34.26 4.54
N ASP A 43 13.26 -35.21 4.08
CA ASP A 43 12.16 -35.02 3.11
C ASP A 43 11.35 -33.74 3.38
N ARG A 44 11.05 -33.48 4.65
CA ARG A 44 10.35 -32.26 5.10
C ARG A 44 11.09 -30.95 4.80
N THR A 45 12.41 -30.86 4.99
CA THR A 45 13.14 -29.59 4.80
C THR A 45 13.26 -29.25 3.32
N VAL A 46 13.49 -30.27 2.48
CA VAL A 46 13.54 -30.12 1.02
C VAL A 46 12.17 -29.69 0.50
N TYR A 47 11.11 -30.39 0.89
CA TYR A 47 9.74 -30.03 0.55
C TYR A 47 9.38 -28.60 0.99
N LEU A 48 9.68 -28.23 2.24
CA LEU A 48 9.41 -26.88 2.76
C LEU A 48 10.11 -25.79 1.95
N ARG A 49 11.29 -26.05 1.39
CA ARG A 49 11.97 -25.09 0.50
C ARG A 49 11.12 -24.83 -0.76
N HIS A 50 10.61 -25.89 -1.39
CA HIS A 50 9.78 -25.77 -2.59
C HIS A 50 8.42 -25.13 -2.29
N GLY A 51 7.77 -25.53 -1.20
CA GLY A 51 6.51 -24.94 -0.75
C GLY A 51 6.63 -23.44 -0.42
N ARG A 52 7.69 -23.03 0.30
CA ARG A 52 7.94 -21.61 0.60
C ARG A 52 8.20 -20.78 -0.66
N GLU A 53 8.90 -21.34 -1.65
CA GLU A 53 9.12 -20.66 -2.93
C GLU A 53 7.84 -20.51 -3.74
N ALA A 54 6.98 -21.54 -3.77
CA ALA A 54 5.66 -21.44 -4.39
C ALA A 54 4.79 -20.38 -3.70
N TYR A 55 4.73 -20.42 -2.36
CA TYR A 55 4.03 -19.42 -1.56
C TYR A 55 4.51 -17.99 -1.89
N ARG A 56 5.82 -17.78 -1.95
CA ARG A 56 6.41 -16.47 -2.27
C ARG A 56 6.00 -15.98 -3.66
N LYS A 57 5.95 -16.87 -4.66
CA LYS A 57 5.51 -16.55 -6.03
C LYS A 57 4.03 -16.17 -6.06
N ASP A 58 3.18 -16.93 -5.39
CA ASP A 58 1.73 -16.68 -5.38
C ASP A 58 1.40 -15.38 -4.66
N ILE A 59 2.01 -15.13 -3.50
CA ILE A 59 1.87 -13.84 -2.82
C ILE A 59 2.36 -12.70 -3.70
N SER A 60 3.48 -12.86 -4.43
CA SER A 60 3.97 -11.83 -5.36
C SER A 60 2.98 -11.53 -6.49
N ALA A 61 2.30 -12.58 -7.01
CA ALA A 61 1.27 -12.46 -8.04
C ALA A 61 0.01 -11.79 -7.49
N LEU A 62 -0.48 -12.21 -6.31
CA LEU A 62 -1.64 -11.60 -5.64
C LEU A 62 -1.40 -10.12 -5.32
N ARG A 63 -0.22 -9.77 -4.81
CA ARG A 63 0.15 -8.36 -4.59
C ARG A 63 0.20 -7.55 -5.90
N LYS A 64 0.42 -8.20 -7.05
CA LYS A 64 0.37 -7.56 -8.38
C LYS A 64 -1.06 -7.26 -8.75
N TYR A 65 -1.91 -8.28 -8.61
CA TYR A 65 -3.32 -8.19 -8.92
C TYR A 65 -4.03 -7.13 -8.08
N LEU A 66 -3.68 -7.02 -6.79
CA LEU A 66 -4.22 -6.01 -5.87
C LEU A 66 -3.66 -4.59 -6.09
N GLU A 67 -2.74 -4.38 -7.04
CA GLU A 67 -2.14 -3.08 -7.34
C GLU A 67 -1.55 -2.37 -6.09
N ILE A 68 -0.90 -3.13 -5.21
CA ILE A 68 -0.35 -2.63 -3.93
C ILE A 68 0.69 -1.54 -4.18
N VAL A 69 0.51 -0.38 -3.53
CA VAL A 69 1.33 0.82 -3.77
C VAL A 69 2.81 0.63 -3.44
N GLU A 70 3.11 -0.18 -2.44
CA GLU A 70 4.47 -0.52 -1.98
C GLU A 70 5.32 -1.14 -3.10
N ARG A 71 4.70 -1.86 -4.04
CA ARG A 71 5.43 -2.38 -5.21
C ARG A 71 5.91 -1.24 -6.09
N ASN A 72 5.02 -0.31 -6.45
CA ASN A 72 5.37 0.84 -7.28
C ASN A 72 6.35 1.78 -6.58
N VAL A 73 6.22 1.95 -5.27
CA VAL A 73 7.17 2.70 -4.43
C VAL A 73 8.55 2.06 -4.46
N THR A 74 8.64 0.73 -4.35
CA THR A 74 9.92 0.01 -4.36
C THR A 74 10.60 0.03 -5.73
N THR A 75 9.81 -0.02 -6.83
CA THR A 75 10.33 0.04 -8.20
C THR A 75 10.42 1.48 -8.74
N GLU A 76 10.23 2.49 -7.89
CA GLU A 76 10.18 3.92 -8.25
C GLU A 76 9.26 4.28 -9.42
N SER A 77 8.21 3.46 -9.65
CA SER A 77 7.29 3.61 -10.77
C SER A 77 6.03 4.40 -10.37
N PHE A 78 6.24 5.63 -9.90
CA PHE A 78 5.16 6.53 -9.47
C PHE A 78 4.05 6.78 -10.51
N PRO A 79 4.35 6.90 -11.83
CA PRO A 79 3.32 7.12 -12.85
C PRO A 79 2.23 6.03 -12.90
N GLN A 80 2.53 4.81 -12.43
CA GLN A 80 1.58 3.69 -12.41
C GLN A 80 0.64 3.70 -11.20
N ILE A 81 0.88 4.57 -10.21
CA ILE A 81 0.08 4.65 -8.99
C ILE A 81 -1.26 5.31 -9.28
N LYS A 82 -2.35 4.60 -8.96
CA LYS A 82 -3.73 5.09 -9.00
C LYS A 82 -4.15 5.52 -7.60
N TYR A 83 -3.94 6.79 -7.25
CA TYR A 83 -4.16 7.29 -5.88
C TYR A 83 -5.56 7.02 -5.31
N GLU A 84 -6.59 6.99 -6.16
CA GLU A 84 -7.99 6.69 -5.79
C GLU A 84 -8.18 5.29 -5.19
N ARG A 85 -7.32 4.33 -5.58
CA ARG A 85 -7.36 2.95 -5.10
C ARG A 85 -6.45 2.71 -3.89
N VAL A 86 -5.57 3.66 -3.58
CA VAL A 86 -4.61 3.50 -2.48
C VAL A 86 -5.36 3.61 -1.14
N PRO A 87 -5.20 2.65 -0.22
CA PRO A 87 -5.80 2.75 1.10
C PRO A 87 -5.32 3.97 1.87
N SER A 88 -6.21 4.58 2.66
CA SER A 88 -5.95 5.79 3.44
C SER A 88 -4.72 5.69 4.34
N LEU A 89 -4.48 4.52 4.93
CA LEU A 89 -3.30 4.23 5.74
C LEU A 89 -2.00 4.31 4.92
N ALA A 90 -2.00 3.73 3.72
CA ALA A 90 -0.84 3.75 2.84
C ALA A 90 -0.59 5.17 2.30
N ILE A 91 -1.64 5.92 1.95
CA ILE A 91 -1.52 7.35 1.63
C ILE A 91 -0.84 8.08 2.77
N ASN A 92 -1.34 7.95 4.00
CA ASN A 92 -0.76 8.61 5.16
C ASN A 92 0.71 8.24 5.41
N GLN A 93 1.07 6.97 5.22
CA GLN A 93 2.44 6.49 5.41
C GLN A 93 3.40 7.03 4.33
N TYR A 94 2.96 7.07 3.06
CA TYR A 94 3.80 7.41 1.92
C TYR A 94 3.62 8.85 1.43
N SER A 95 2.77 9.66 2.06
CA SER A 95 2.56 11.08 1.73
C SER A 95 3.88 11.86 1.56
N PRO A 96 4.86 11.79 2.50
CA PRO A 96 6.11 12.51 2.33
C PRO A 96 6.89 12.07 1.09
N LEU A 97 6.79 10.79 0.71
CA LEU A 97 7.46 10.27 -0.48
C LEU A 97 6.78 10.78 -1.76
N PHE A 98 5.44 10.73 -1.83
CA PHE A 98 4.69 11.19 -3.00
C PHE A 98 4.90 12.67 -3.25
N ILE A 99 4.93 13.47 -2.20
CA ILE A 99 5.21 14.91 -2.29
C ILE A 99 6.59 15.18 -2.90
N ASN A 100 7.60 14.36 -2.60
CA ASN A 100 8.96 14.57 -3.09
C ASN A 100 9.20 13.99 -4.49
N LYS A 101 8.48 12.94 -4.88
CA LYS A 101 8.76 12.16 -6.10
C LYS A 101 7.69 12.29 -7.19
N ASP A 102 6.45 12.63 -6.82
CA ASP A 102 5.30 12.73 -7.71
C ASP A 102 4.34 13.86 -7.25
N THR A 103 4.90 15.05 -7.08
CA THR A 103 4.21 16.22 -6.50
C THR A 103 2.96 16.58 -7.29
N ASP A 104 3.08 16.80 -8.60
CA ASP A 104 2.00 17.33 -9.44
C ASP A 104 0.76 16.42 -9.44
N ARG A 105 0.96 15.09 -9.57
CA ARG A 105 -0.16 14.14 -9.59
C ARG A 105 -0.77 13.96 -8.22
N PHE A 106 0.05 13.99 -7.17
CA PHE A 106 -0.43 13.86 -5.80
C PHE A 106 -1.22 15.11 -5.35
N GLU A 107 -0.78 16.31 -5.73
CA GLU A 107 -1.52 17.55 -5.50
C GLU A 107 -2.87 17.54 -6.22
N ALA A 108 -2.89 17.18 -7.51
CA ALA A 108 -4.13 17.07 -8.28
C ALA A 108 -5.11 16.04 -7.68
N TYR A 109 -4.59 14.98 -7.05
CA TYR A 109 -5.42 14.03 -6.30
C TYR A 109 -5.99 14.66 -5.02
N LEU A 110 -5.17 15.38 -4.24
CA LEU A 110 -5.63 16.05 -3.02
C LEU A 110 -6.69 17.13 -3.30
N ASP A 111 -6.56 17.88 -4.40
CA ASP A 111 -7.57 18.86 -4.82
C ASP A 111 -8.91 18.18 -5.12
N LYS A 112 -8.90 17.06 -5.84
CA LYS A 112 -10.12 16.27 -6.11
C LYS A 112 -10.75 15.69 -4.85
N VAL A 113 -9.94 15.35 -3.85
CA VAL A 113 -10.39 14.88 -2.53
C VAL A 113 -11.00 16.03 -1.73
N ALA A 114 -10.39 17.23 -1.78
CA ALA A 114 -10.92 18.42 -1.12
C ALA A 114 -12.25 18.88 -1.74
N ASP A 115 -12.37 18.78 -3.06
CA ASP A 115 -13.62 19.01 -3.81
C ASP A 115 -14.71 17.96 -3.56
N GLY A 116 -14.38 16.86 -2.88
CA GLY A 116 -15.31 15.73 -2.65
C GLY A 116 -15.59 14.90 -3.92
N LYS A 117 -14.88 15.12 -5.02
CA LYS A 117 -15.02 14.38 -6.29
C LYS A 117 -14.47 12.96 -6.19
N VAL A 118 -13.50 12.74 -5.30
CA VAL A 118 -12.86 11.45 -5.08
C VAL A 118 -12.93 11.10 -3.59
N LYS A 119 -13.37 9.87 -3.30
CA LYS A 119 -13.41 9.34 -1.94
C LYS A 119 -12.12 8.60 -1.62
N ILE A 120 -11.55 8.85 -0.45
CA ILE A 120 -10.41 8.07 0.04
C ILE A 120 -10.90 6.66 0.43
N SER A 121 -10.24 5.63 -0.12
CA SER A 121 -10.54 4.23 0.18
C SER A 121 -10.00 3.83 1.56
N GLY A 122 -10.76 3.06 2.33
CA GLY A 122 -10.36 2.57 3.67
C GLY A 122 -10.77 3.53 4.79
N ALA A 123 -11.79 3.12 5.56
CA ALA A 123 -12.59 3.91 6.49
C ALA A 123 -11.87 4.48 7.75
N THR A 124 -10.53 4.49 7.81
CA THR A 124 -9.79 4.83 9.04
C THR A 124 -9.31 6.29 9.09
N LEU A 125 -9.11 6.96 7.96
CA LEU A 125 -8.65 8.36 7.92
C LEU A 125 -9.63 9.26 7.18
N LEU A 126 -10.00 10.37 7.83
CA LEU A 126 -10.84 11.41 7.23
C LEU A 126 -10.01 12.25 6.24
N PRO A 127 -10.61 12.72 5.12
CA PRO A 127 -9.93 13.56 4.14
C PRO A 127 -9.18 14.74 4.74
N ASN A 128 -9.81 15.45 5.68
CA ASN A 128 -9.22 16.61 6.34
C ASN A 128 -7.98 16.23 7.16
N THR A 129 -7.95 15.04 7.78
CA THR A 129 -6.79 14.55 8.53
C THR A 129 -5.60 14.25 7.61
N VAL A 130 -5.85 13.75 6.40
CA VAL A 130 -4.81 13.53 5.39
C VAL A 130 -4.23 14.88 4.94
N ILE A 131 -5.09 15.82 4.57
CA ILE A 131 -4.70 17.14 4.06
C ILE A 131 -3.88 17.92 5.11
N ASN A 132 -4.31 17.91 6.38
CA ASN A 132 -3.62 18.64 7.45
C ASN A 132 -2.22 18.09 7.78
N ARG A 133 -1.94 16.83 7.44
CA ARG A 133 -0.62 16.21 7.66
C ARG A 133 0.36 16.42 6.52
N VAL A 134 -0.11 16.86 5.36
CA VAL A 134 0.75 17.20 4.23
C VAL A 134 1.51 18.51 4.57
N PRO A 135 2.86 18.51 4.56
CA PRO A 135 3.64 19.69 4.93
C PRO A 135 3.33 20.89 4.04
N LYS A 136 2.95 22.00 4.67
CA LYS A 136 2.51 23.25 4.02
C LYS A 136 3.52 23.83 3.02
N LYS A 137 4.83 23.59 3.22
CA LYS A 137 5.90 24.09 2.34
C LYS A 137 5.95 23.39 0.98
N ALA A 138 5.47 22.16 0.89
CA ALA A 138 5.61 21.37 -0.31
C ALA A 138 4.47 21.58 -1.31
N SER A 139 3.64 22.58 -1.07
CA SER A 139 2.43 22.75 -1.85
C SER A 139 2.05 24.19 -2.09
N GLY A 140 1.50 24.41 -3.30
CA GLY A 140 0.68 25.58 -3.61
C GLY A 140 -0.58 25.70 -2.74
N LEU A 141 -0.78 24.81 -1.75
CA LEU A 141 -1.89 24.80 -0.79
C LEU A 141 -1.99 26.10 0.04
N TYR A 142 -0.95 26.93 0.12
CA TYR A 142 -1.09 28.30 0.65
C TYR A 142 -2.10 29.14 -0.17
N LYS A 143 -2.23 28.91 -1.49
CA LYS A 143 -3.28 29.54 -2.32
C LYS A 143 -4.66 28.92 -2.09
N TYR A 144 -4.74 27.61 -1.86
CA TYR A 144 -6.01 26.89 -1.72
C TYR A 144 -6.65 27.11 -0.34
N GLN A 145 -5.87 27.01 0.74
CA GLN A 145 -6.34 27.33 2.09
C GLN A 145 -6.69 28.81 2.23
N ALA A 146 -5.93 29.72 1.60
CA ALA A 146 -6.25 31.15 1.63
C ALA A 146 -7.54 31.48 0.87
N LYS A 147 -7.75 30.93 -0.33
CA LYS A 147 -9.01 31.14 -1.08
C LYS A 147 -10.21 30.52 -0.38
N HIS A 148 -10.11 29.29 0.12
CA HIS A 148 -11.24 28.61 0.76
C HIS A 148 -11.55 29.19 2.15
N ALA A 149 -10.54 29.67 2.90
CA ALA A 149 -10.77 30.42 4.14
C ALA A 149 -11.37 31.80 3.87
N LEU A 150 -10.96 32.50 2.81
CA LEU A 150 -11.58 33.76 2.38
C LEU A 150 -13.03 33.57 1.93
N ASP A 151 -13.33 32.52 1.18
CA ASP A 151 -14.67 32.20 0.68
C ASP A 151 -15.61 31.74 1.83
N LEU A 152 -15.08 31.05 2.85
CA LEU A 152 -15.78 30.76 4.10
C LEU A 152 -16.07 32.03 4.91
N ILE A 153 -15.14 32.98 4.98
CA ILE A 153 -15.30 34.25 5.71
C ILE A 153 -16.27 35.21 4.97
N GLU A 154 -16.24 35.24 3.64
CA GLU A 154 -17.17 36.03 2.82
C GLU A 154 -18.61 35.49 2.90
N ASN A 155 -18.80 34.16 2.96
CA ASN A 155 -20.13 33.57 3.04
C ASN A 155 -20.76 33.66 4.45
N ILE A 156 -19.95 33.75 5.51
CA ILE A 156 -20.45 33.97 6.88
C ILE A 156 -20.91 35.43 7.10
N ASN A 157 -20.35 36.40 6.35
CA ASN A 157 -20.67 37.82 6.49
C ASN A 157 -21.69 38.35 5.48
N ARG A 158 -22.28 37.51 4.62
CA ARG A 158 -23.42 37.94 3.80
C ARG A 158 -24.67 38.03 4.70
N PRO A 159 -25.33 39.20 4.79
CA PRO A 159 -26.60 39.27 5.48
C PRO A 159 -27.59 38.35 4.77
N HIS A 160 -28.16 37.42 5.53
CA HIS A 160 -29.23 36.54 5.05
C HIS A 160 -30.37 37.42 4.47
N PRO A 161 -30.84 37.19 3.23
CA PRO A 161 -31.96 37.95 2.69
C PRO A 161 -33.18 37.70 3.59
N LYS A 162 -33.73 38.78 4.14
CA LYS A 162 -34.99 38.76 4.89
C LYS A 162 -36.11 38.42 3.91
N ASN A 163 -36.67 37.22 4.03
CA ASN A 163 -38.01 36.89 3.56
C ASN A 163 -38.77 36.32 4.74
#